data_AF-A0A3N5S1M2-F1
#
_entry.id   AF-A0A3N5S1M2-F1
#
_cell.length_a   1.000
_cell.length_b   1.000
_cell.length_c   1.000
_cell.angle_alpha   90.00
_cell.angle_beta   90.00
_cell.angle_gamma   90.00
#
_symmetry.space_group_name_H-M   'P 1'
#
loop_
_entity.id
_entity.type
_entity.pdbx_description
1 polymer ?
#
loop_
_entity_poly.entity_id
_entity_poly.type
_entity_poly.pdbx_seq_one_letter_code
_entity_poly.pdbx_strand_id
1 'polypeptide(L)'
;MKTNIFKHFAKMFPKQVDVEQYRSQLQEFWFEYKNWWFRPLENFRKEYQEKHGNILDKNYSGAEDKFERELRSKDDLLARFFKFMDENYVVYMNATPKERTEIRNLVGKQGDLNYHYEDLIMKYVRKWTIQQLKSTGEKAWLLRGLVGMSIENSGIDYRDSLTSLAELYAVAEEKGIDPKNDFQKIADISSDETPAGGSTPMKKLMADIHSSAILREQKSQRK
;
A
#
# COMPACT_ATOMS: atom_id res chain seq x y z
N MET A 1 1.86 -21.37 -43.28
CA MET A 1 0.79 -20.55 -42.69
C MET A 1 1.06 -20.39 -41.21
N LYS A 2 1.45 -19.19 -40.76
CA LYS A 2 1.72 -18.91 -39.34
C LYS A 2 0.40 -18.58 -38.65
N THR A 3 -0.11 -19.50 -37.85
CA THR A 3 -1.34 -19.33 -37.07
C THR A 3 -1.11 -18.24 -36.02
N ASN A 4 -1.91 -17.18 -36.09
CA ASN A 4 -1.83 -16.01 -35.23
C ASN A 4 -2.44 -16.33 -33.85
N ILE A 5 -1.63 -16.92 -32.96
CA ILE A 5 -2.00 -17.34 -31.60
C ILE A 5 -2.39 -16.14 -30.70
N PHE A 6 -2.04 -14.91 -31.08
CA PHE A 6 -2.35 -13.72 -30.29
C PHE A 6 -3.82 -13.27 -30.35
N LYS A 7 -4.61 -13.73 -31.34
CA LYS A 7 -6.02 -13.32 -31.45
C LYS A 7 -6.99 -14.07 -30.54
N HIS A 8 -6.56 -15.17 -29.91
CA HIS A 8 -7.45 -15.98 -29.07
C HIS A 8 -7.38 -15.64 -27.56
N PHE A 9 -6.37 -14.87 -27.12
CA PHE A 9 -6.27 -14.42 -25.72
C PHE A 9 -6.99 -13.09 -25.43
N ALA A 10 -7.37 -12.33 -26.46
CA ALA A 10 -8.00 -11.01 -26.30
C ALA A 10 -9.49 -11.04 -25.89
N LYS A 11 -10.10 -12.22 -25.72
CA LYS A 11 -11.51 -12.39 -25.34
C LYS A 11 -11.74 -12.76 -23.87
N MET A 12 -10.69 -12.85 -23.05
CA MET A 12 -10.78 -13.35 -21.67
C MET A 12 -10.28 -12.37 -20.60
N PHE A 13 -9.79 -11.18 -20.99
CA PHE A 13 -9.39 -10.15 -20.04
C PHE A 13 -10.37 -8.97 -20.15
N PRO A 14 -11.02 -8.53 -19.06
CA PRO A 14 -11.69 -7.23 -19.06
C PRO A 14 -10.71 -6.16 -19.54
N LYS A 15 -11.19 -5.13 -20.27
CA LYS A 15 -10.35 -4.04 -20.80
C LYS A 15 -9.31 -3.65 -19.76
N GLN A 16 -8.03 -3.81 -20.10
CA GLN A 16 -6.93 -3.43 -19.22
C GLN A 16 -7.12 -1.95 -18.87
N VAL A 17 -7.22 -1.67 -17.56
CA VAL A 17 -7.34 -0.31 -17.04
C VAL A 17 -6.11 0.46 -17.50
N ASP A 18 -6.32 1.56 -18.21
CA ASP A 18 -5.22 2.46 -18.59
C ASP A 18 -4.83 3.36 -17.41
N VAL A 19 -3.73 4.10 -17.55
CA VAL A 19 -3.19 4.93 -16.47
C VAL A 19 -4.13 6.05 -16.03
N GLU A 20 -4.94 6.59 -16.95
CA GLU A 20 -5.90 7.65 -16.65
C GLU A 20 -7.09 7.10 -15.88
N GLN A 21 -7.61 5.95 -16.28
CA GLN A 21 -8.65 5.23 -15.53
C GLN A 21 -8.15 4.82 -14.14
N TYR A 22 -6.90 4.35 -14.02
CA TYR A 22 -6.29 4.00 -12.73
C TYR A 22 -6.20 5.21 -11.80
N ARG A 23 -5.78 6.36 -12.32
CA ARG A 23 -5.74 7.63 -11.57
C ARG A 23 -7.13 8.10 -11.15
N SER A 24 -8.11 8.05 -12.05
CA SER A 24 -9.50 8.41 -11.75
C SER A 24 -10.06 7.55 -10.62
N GLN A 25 -9.86 6.23 -10.68
CA GLN A 25 -10.32 5.32 -9.63
C GLN A 25 -9.60 5.57 -8.30
N LEU A 26 -8.29 5.85 -8.31
CA LEU A 26 -7.59 6.28 -7.08
C LEU A 26 -8.15 7.57 -6.49
N GLN A 27 -8.57 8.54 -7.31
CA GLN A 27 -9.20 9.76 -6.82
C GLN A 27 -10.59 9.50 -6.23
N GLU A 28 -11.37 8.63 -6.87
CA GLU A 28 -12.69 8.20 -6.36
C GLU A 28 -12.55 7.49 -5.01
N PHE A 29 -11.62 6.52 -4.90
CA PHE A 29 -11.33 5.85 -3.63
C PHE A 29 -10.91 6.82 -2.54
N TRP A 30 -10.10 7.83 -2.86
CA TRP A 30 -9.76 8.87 -1.90
C TRP A 30 -10.98 9.65 -1.43
N PHE A 31 -11.82 10.09 -2.36
CA PHE A 31 -13.02 10.83 -2.04
C PHE A 31 -13.98 10.02 -1.16
N GLU A 32 -14.19 8.75 -1.50
CA GLU A 32 -14.99 7.82 -0.70
C GLU A 32 -14.35 7.60 0.68
N TYR A 33 -13.06 7.30 0.75
CA TYR A 33 -12.35 7.07 2.01
C TYR A 33 -12.42 8.27 2.93
N LYS A 34 -12.14 9.46 2.42
CA LYS A 34 -12.23 10.71 3.19
C LYS A 34 -13.61 10.92 3.79
N ASN A 35 -14.66 10.72 2.99
CA ASN A 35 -16.02 11.11 3.37
C ASN A 35 -16.79 10.02 4.13
N TRP A 36 -16.55 8.75 3.82
CA TRP A 36 -17.38 7.62 4.27
C TRP A 36 -16.66 6.78 5.33
N TRP A 37 -15.33 6.88 5.39
CA TRP A 37 -14.53 6.15 6.36
C TRP A 37 -13.88 7.08 7.37
N PHE A 38 -13.01 7.97 6.88
CA PHE A 38 -12.16 8.78 7.71
C PHE A 38 -12.93 9.80 8.55
N ARG A 39 -13.76 10.65 7.93
CA ARG A 39 -14.56 11.66 8.65
C ARG A 39 -15.50 11.03 9.69
N PRO A 40 -16.26 9.96 9.39
CA PRO A 40 -17.05 9.26 10.39
C PRO A 40 -16.21 8.72 11.56
N LEU A 41 -15.04 8.13 11.27
CA LEU A 41 -14.13 7.64 12.30
C LEU A 41 -13.60 8.79 13.17
N GLU A 42 -13.18 9.89 12.56
CA GLU A 42 -12.71 11.07 13.29
C GLU A 42 -13.79 11.66 14.20
N ASN A 43 -15.04 11.75 13.73
CA ASN A 43 -16.17 12.20 14.53
C ASN A 43 -16.44 11.26 15.71
N PHE A 44 -16.44 9.94 15.46
CA PHE A 44 -16.56 8.94 16.52
C PHE A 44 -15.46 9.12 17.58
N ARG A 45 -14.21 9.34 17.16
CA ARG A 45 -13.08 9.57 18.08
C ARG A 45 -13.28 10.80 18.96
N LYS A 46 -13.72 11.91 18.37
CA LYS A 46 -14.01 13.16 19.09
C LYS A 46 -15.15 12.96 20.09
N GLU A 47 -16.27 12.39 19.67
CA GLU A 47 -17.42 12.09 20.53
C GLU A 47 -17.04 11.15 21.68
N TYR A 48 -16.23 10.12 21.39
CA TYR A 48 -15.73 9.21 22.42
C TYR A 48 -14.84 9.94 23.43
N GLN A 49 -13.92 10.78 22.95
CA GLN A 49 -13.04 11.56 23.81
C GLN A 49 -13.82 12.55 24.69
N GLU A 50 -14.82 13.24 24.14
CA GLU A 50 -15.69 14.14 24.90
C GLU A 50 -16.47 13.41 25.99
N LYS A 51 -16.93 12.19 25.70
CA LYS A 51 -17.73 11.39 26.63
C LYS A 51 -16.90 10.67 27.71
N HIS A 52 -15.70 10.21 27.36
CA HIS A 52 -14.87 9.33 28.20
C HIS A 52 -13.58 9.99 28.70
N GLY A 53 -13.29 11.21 28.27
CA GLY A 53 -12.14 12.02 28.69
C GLY A 53 -10.80 11.61 28.08
N ASN A 54 -10.61 10.34 27.69
CA ASN A 54 -9.34 9.85 27.14
C ASN A 54 -9.53 8.72 26.12
N ILE A 55 -8.97 8.90 24.91
CA ILE A 55 -8.90 7.86 23.86
C ILE A 55 -7.88 6.75 24.16
N LEU A 56 -7.05 6.92 25.19
CA LEU A 56 -6.16 5.87 25.71
C LEU A 56 -6.85 4.99 26.76
N ASP A 57 -8.16 5.14 26.99
CA ASP A 57 -8.94 4.19 27.78
C ASP A 57 -8.82 2.79 27.13
N LYS A 58 -8.58 1.76 27.95
CA LYS A 58 -8.57 0.35 27.53
C LYS A 58 -9.82 -0.06 26.73
N ASN A 59 -10.94 0.64 26.92
CA ASN A 59 -12.20 0.39 26.23
C ASN A 59 -12.26 1.04 24.83
N TYR A 60 -11.41 2.02 24.54
CA TYR A 60 -11.44 2.77 23.29
C TYR A 60 -11.15 1.86 22.09
N SER A 61 -10.10 1.04 22.16
CA SER A 61 -9.73 0.15 21.05
C SER A 61 -10.86 -0.81 20.69
N GLY A 62 -11.55 -1.39 21.67
CA GLY A 62 -12.70 -2.27 21.41
C GLY A 62 -13.91 -1.52 20.82
N ALA A 63 -14.11 -0.26 21.21
CA ALA A 63 -15.18 0.59 20.67
C ALA A 63 -14.88 1.04 19.24
N GLU A 64 -13.64 1.43 18.96
CA GLU A 64 -13.15 1.79 17.62
C GLU A 64 -13.27 0.59 16.67
N ASP A 65 -12.79 -0.59 17.07
CA ASP A 65 -12.92 -1.81 16.29
C ASP A 65 -14.39 -2.14 15.96
N LYS A 66 -15.30 -1.91 16.92
CA LYS A 66 -16.73 -2.11 16.70
C LYS A 66 -17.27 -1.11 15.67
N PHE A 67 -16.91 0.16 15.81
CA PHE A 67 -17.32 1.21 14.89
C PHE A 67 -16.80 0.96 13.47
N GLU A 68 -15.53 0.59 13.32
CA GLU A 68 -14.96 0.22 12.01
C GLU A 68 -15.70 -0.99 11.39
N ARG A 69 -16.06 -2.02 12.17
CA ARG A 69 -16.86 -3.13 11.67
C ARG A 69 -18.24 -2.69 11.18
N GLU A 70 -18.88 -1.76 11.88
CA GLU A 70 -20.16 -1.18 11.46
C GLU A 70 -20.02 -0.40 10.15
N LEU A 71 -18.95 0.38 9.97
CA LEU A 71 -18.66 1.04 8.69
C LEU A 71 -18.49 0.01 7.56
N ARG A 72 -17.67 -1.02 7.75
CA ARG A 72 -17.46 -2.09 6.75
C ARG A 72 -18.74 -2.81 6.36
N SER A 73 -19.65 -2.99 7.32
CA SER A 73 -20.91 -3.70 7.07
C SER A 73 -21.84 -2.95 6.11
N LYS A 74 -21.67 -1.62 5.99
CA LYS A 74 -22.45 -0.77 5.08
C LYS A 74 -21.84 -0.75 3.69
N ASP A 75 -20.52 -0.62 3.62
CA ASP A 75 -19.72 -0.68 2.40
C ASP A 75 -18.28 -1.00 2.78
N ASP A 76 -17.76 -2.15 2.35
CA ASP A 76 -16.37 -2.54 2.60
C ASP A 76 -15.43 -1.88 1.59
N LEU A 77 -15.31 -0.56 1.72
CA LEU A 77 -14.43 0.28 0.93
C LEU A 77 -12.98 -0.23 0.93
N LEU A 78 -12.51 -0.73 2.08
CA LEU A 78 -11.15 -1.28 2.20
C LEU A 78 -10.98 -2.53 1.33
N ALA A 79 -11.94 -3.46 1.36
CA ALA A 79 -11.90 -4.63 0.50
C ALA A 79 -11.96 -4.25 -0.99
N ARG A 80 -12.81 -3.29 -1.39
CA ARG A 80 -12.87 -2.79 -2.77
C ARG A 80 -11.55 -2.16 -3.20
N PHE A 81 -10.97 -1.33 -2.34
CA PHE A 81 -9.69 -0.67 -2.60
C PHE A 81 -8.55 -1.69 -2.73
N PHE A 82 -8.46 -2.66 -1.82
CA PHE A 82 -7.41 -3.70 -1.87
C PHE A 82 -7.54 -4.56 -3.13
N LYS A 83 -8.77 -4.94 -3.50
CA LYS A 83 -9.02 -5.65 -4.75
C LYS A 83 -8.58 -4.85 -5.97
N PHE A 84 -8.90 -3.55 -6.01
CA PHE A 84 -8.46 -2.66 -7.09
C PHE A 84 -6.92 -2.63 -7.19
N MET A 85 -6.22 -2.48 -6.07
CA MET A 85 -4.75 -2.50 -6.05
C MET A 85 -4.19 -3.85 -6.51
N ASP A 86 -4.80 -4.96 -6.09
CA ASP A 86 -4.38 -6.32 -6.45
C ASP A 86 -4.49 -6.59 -7.95
N GLU A 87 -5.56 -6.08 -8.57
CA GLU A 87 -5.87 -6.27 -9.99
C GLU A 87 -5.08 -5.31 -10.89
N ASN A 88 -4.65 -4.15 -10.38
CA ASN A 88 -4.14 -3.05 -11.22
C ASN A 88 -2.71 -2.57 -10.88
N TYR A 89 -1.98 -3.21 -9.96
CA TYR A 89 -0.60 -2.82 -9.62
C TYR A 89 0.35 -2.75 -10.83
N VAL A 90 0.10 -3.56 -11.87
CA VAL A 90 0.88 -3.58 -13.12
C VAL A 90 0.75 -2.28 -13.91
N VAL A 91 -0.34 -1.53 -13.75
CA VAL A 91 -0.53 -0.22 -14.40
C VAL A 91 0.56 0.74 -13.91
N TYR A 92 0.80 0.79 -12.60
CA TYR A 92 1.88 1.60 -12.03
C TYR A 92 3.26 1.17 -12.48
N MET A 93 3.51 -0.15 -12.55
CA MET A 93 4.80 -0.68 -13.01
C MET A 93 5.12 -0.28 -14.45
N ASN A 94 4.11 -0.29 -15.33
CA ASN A 94 4.25 0.03 -16.74
C ASN A 94 4.09 1.52 -17.08
N ALA A 95 3.65 2.33 -16.13
CA ALA A 95 3.49 3.77 -16.31
C ALA A 95 4.81 4.46 -16.66
N THR A 96 4.74 5.63 -17.29
CA THR A 96 5.91 6.48 -17.53
C THR A 96 6.40 7.11 -16.22
N PRO A 97 7.64 7.64 -16.16
CA PRO A 97 8.10 8.38 -14.98
C PRO A 97 7.18 9.53 -14.57
N LYS A 98 6.62 10.26 -15.54
CA LYS A 98 5.68 11.36 -15.31
C LYS A 98 4.39 10.85 -14.67
N GLU A 99 3.78 9.82 -15.24
CA GLU A 99 2.55 9.20 -14.73
C GLU A 99 2.73 8.64 -13.32
N ARG A 100 3.86 7.99 -13.02
CA ARG A 100 4.15 7.51 -11.65
C ARG A 100 4.24 8.65 -10.64
N THR A 101 4.84 9.78 -11.03
CA THR A 101 4.87 10.98 -10.19
C THR A 101 3.48 11.54 -9.96
N GLU A 102 2.63 11.58 -10.99
CA GLU A 102 1.24 12.02 -10.85
C GLU A 102 0.45 11.10 -9.92
N ILE A 103 0.60 9.77 -10.03
CA ILE A 103 -0.02 8.80 -9.11
C ILE A 103 0.44 9.02 -7.67
N ARG A 104 1.75 9.17 -7.42
CA ARG A 104 2.28 9.44 -6.08
C ARG A 104 1.74 10.76 -5.51
N ASN A 105 1.65 11.80 -6.33
CA ASN A 105 1.14 13.11 -5.90
C ASN A 105 -0.34 13.06 -5.51
N LEU A 106 -1.14 12.17 -6.13
CA LEU A 106 -2.54 11.95 -5.72
C LEU A 106 -2.64 11.40 -4.30
N VAL A 107 -1.69 10.56 -3.91
CA VAL A 107 -1.64 9.97 -2.57
C VAL A 107 -1.04 10.94 -1.56
N GLY A 108 0.17 11.47 -1.81
CA GLY A 108 0.95 12.20 -0.80
C GLY A 108 0.93 13.73 -0.84
N LYS A 109 0.50 14.40 -1.93
CA LYS A 109 0.67 15.87 -2.08
C LYS A 109 -0.62 16.72 -1.97
N GLN A 110 -1.75 16.22 -1.49
CA GLN A 110 -2.98 17.04 -1.36
C GLN A 110 -3.15 17.75 0.01
N GLY A 111 -2.17 18.56 0.40
CA GLY A 111 -2.27 19.49 1.55
C GLY A 111 -2.21 18.85 2.94
N ASP A 112 -2.34 19.69 3.98
CA ASP A 112 -2.01 19.39 5.39
C ASP A 112 -2.84 18.28 6.08
N LEU A 113 -3.77 17.62 5.37
CA LEU A 113 -4.68 16.61 5.93
C LEU A 113 -4.59 15.26 5.19
N ASN A 114 -3.54 14.99 4.40
CA ASN A 114 -3.50 13.85 3.48
C ASN A 114 -2.78 12.59 3.97
N TYR A 115 -2.22 12.59 5.19
CA TYR A 115 -1.60 11.40 5.80
C TYR A 115 -2.57 10.19 5.89
N HIS A 116 -3.88 10.43 5.75
CA HIS A 116 -4.89 9.39 5.74
C HIS A 116 -4.88 8.51 4.48
N TYR A 117 -4.55 9.06 3.29
CA TYR A 117 -4.51 8.21 2.09
C TYR A 117 -3.26 7.33 2.10
N GLU A 118 -2.15 7.88 2.54
CA GLU A 118 -0.92 7.14 2.79
C GLU A 118 -1.16 6.01 3.82
N ASP A 119 -1.95 6.26 4.87
CA ASP A 119 -2.31 5.24 5.88
C ASP A 119 -3.14 4.11 5.26
N LEU A 120 -4.04 4.43 4.34
CA LEU A 120 -4.80 3.42 3.59
C LEU A 120 -3.87 2.52 2.74
N ILE A 121 -2.87 3.11 2.07
CA ILE A 121 -1.86 2.33 1.34
C ILE A 121 -1.01 1.49 2.31
N MET A 122 -0.61 2.04 3.47
CA MET A 122 0.13 1.29 4.48
C MET A 122 -0.68 0.14 5.07
N LYS A 123 -1.99 0.31 5.26
CA LYS A 123 -2.91 -0.78 5.65
C LYS A 123 -2.95 -1.86 4.58
N TYR A 124 -3.04 -1.49 3.30
CA TYR A 124 -2.94 -2.45 2.20
C TYR A 124 -1.63 -3.24 2.27
N VAL A 125 -0.48 -2.59 2.48
CA VAL A 125 0.80 -3.32 2.57
C VAL A 125 0.87 -4.22 3.81
N ARG A 126 0.62 -3.66 5.00
CA ARG A 126 0.86 -4.33 6.29
C ARG A 126 -0.17 -5.40 6.64
N LYS A 127 -1.45 -5.11 6.36
CA LYS A 127 -2.56 -5.97 6.77
C LYS A 127 -2.99 -6.91 5.66
N TRP A 128 -2.72 -6.57 4.39
CA TRP A 128 -3.12 -7.39 3.25
C TRP A 128 -1.94 -8.07 2.56
N THR A 129 -1.08 -7.34 1.84
CA THR A 129 -0.09 -7.98 0.95
C THR A 129 0.93 -8.82 1.69
N ILE A 130 1.43 -8.36 2.86
CA ILE A 130 2.33 -9.16 3.70
C ILE A 130 1.65 -10.44 4.18
N GLN A 131 0.38 -10.39 4.59
CA GLN A 131 -0.35 -11.57 5.05
C GLN A 131 -0.59 -12.56 3.92
N GLN A 132 -0.92 -12.06 2.73
CA GLN A 132 -1.10 -12.90 1.54
C GLN A 132 0.23 -13.52 1.08
N LEU A 133 1.34 -12.79 1.17
CA LEU A 133 2.67 -13.35 0.91
C LEU A 133 3.02 -14.45 1.92
N LYS A 134 2.74 -14.23 3.21
CA LYS A 134 2.92 -15.23 4.28
C LYS A 134 2.05 -16.47 4.07
N SER A 135 0.82 -16.33 3.58
CA SER A 135 -0.09 -17.46 3.41
C SER A 135 0.22 -18.26 2.13
N THR A 136 0.41 -17.57 1.01
CA THR A 136 0.48 -18.20 -0.32
C THR A 136 1.92 -18.44 -0.81
N GLY A 137 2.87 -17.61 -0.41
CA GLY A 137 4.22 -17.62 -1.00
C GLY A 137 4.26 -17.20 -2.47
N GLU A 138 3.21 -16.59 -3.02
CA GLU A 138 3.21 -16.15 -4.40
C GLU A 138 3.94 -14.81 -4.57
N LYS A 139 4.90 -14.78 -5.49
CA LYS A 139 5.69 -13.59 -5.84
C LYS A 139 4.86 -12.38 -6.25
N ALA A 140 3.65 -12.57 -6.77
CA ALA A 140 2.75 -11.46 -7.09
C ALA A 140 2.43 -10.58 -5.85
N TRP A 141 2.32 -11.18 -4.66
CA TRP A 141 2.07 -10.44 -3.43
C TRP A 141 3.26 -9.60 -2.98
N LEU A 142 4.49 -10.07 -3.23
CA LEU A 142 5.70 -9.27 -3.02
C LEU A 142 5.67 -8.02 -3.93
N LEU A 143 5.41 -8.21 -5.23
CA LEU A 143 5.36 -7.09 -6.19
C LEU A 143 4.26 -6.08 -5.85
N ARG A 144 3.07 -6.56 -5.48
CA ARG A 144 1.95 -5.74 -5.00
C ARG A 144 2.33 -4.90 -3.77
N GLY A 145 2.99 -5.51 -2.79
CA GLY A 145 3.48 -4.81 -1.60
C GLY A 145 4.51 -3.74 -1.95
N LEU A 146 5.48 -4.07 -2.80
CA LEU A 146 6.51 -3.12 -3.26
C LEU A 146 5.92 -1.94 -4.05
N VAL A 147 4.95 -2.20 -4.93
CA VAL A 147 4.23 -1.11 -5.64
C VAL A 147 3.48 -0.23 -4.65
N GLY A 148 2.81 -0.81 -3.66
CA GLY A 148 2.17 -0.06 -2.58
C GLY A 148 3.16 0.86 -1.85
N MET A 149 4.33 0.33 -1.46
CA MET A 149 5.40 1.12 -0.84
C MET A 149 5.93 2.23 -1.76
N SER A 150 6.08 1.96 -3.05
CA SER A 150 6.52 2.97 -4.04
C SER A 150 5.50 4.10 -4.21
N ILE A 151 4.21 3.79 -4.11
CA ILE A 151 3.12 4.77 -4.19
C ILE A 151 3.04 5.60 -2.89
N GLU A 152 3.11 4.95 -1.73
CA GLU A 152 3.11 5.63 -0.42
C GLU A 152 4.34 6.50 -0.20
N ASN A 153 5.51 6.06 -0.67
CA ASN A 153 6.72 6.86 -0.76
C ASN A 153 7.20 7.46 0.58
N SER A 154 7.07 6.73 1.70
CA SER A 154 7.49 7.19 3.05
C SER A 154 6.87 8.54 3.44
N GLY A 155 5.61 8.75 3.07
CA GLY A 155 4.90 9.99 3.28
C GLY A 155 4.61 10.30 4.75
N ILE A 156 4.25 9.27 5.53
CA ILE A 156 3.88 9.43 6.95
C ILE A 156 5.10 9.39 7.87
N ASP A 157 5.76 8.23 7.93
CA ASP A 157 6.92 8.00 8.80
C ASP A 157 7.84 6.99 8.11
N TYR A 158 9.08 7.39 7.87
CA TYR A 158 10.06 6.55 7.19
C TYR A 158 10.35 5.23 7.92
N ARG A 159 10.27 5.19 9.26
CA ARG A 159 10.57 3.99 10.08
C ARG A 159 9.55 2.90 9.81
N ASP A 160 8.33 3.35 9.60
CA ASP A 160 7.15 2.59 9.32
C ASP A 160 7.25 1.94 7.92
N SER A 161 7.72 2.69 6.94
CA SER A 161 8.02 2.18 5.59
C SER A 161 9.22 1.22 5.59
N LEU A 162 10.29 1.58 6.32
CA LEU A 162 11.47 0.75 6.50
C LEU A 162 11.14 -0.62 7.12
N THR A 163 10.32 -0.64 8.17
CA THR A 163 9.87 -1.88 8.83
C THR A 163 9.04 -2.75 7.89
N SER A 164 8.15 -2.15 7.10
CA SER A 164 7.29 -2.87 6.16
C SER A 164 8.09 -3.48 5.01
N LEU A 165 9.09 -2.75 4.48
CA LEU A 165 10.02 -3.26 3.48
C LEU A 165 10.87 -4.41 4.01
N ALA A 166 11.38 -4.30 5.25
CA ALA A 166 12.13 -5.37 5.89
C ALA A 166 11.28 -6.64 6.07
N GLU A 167 10.01 -6.48 6.43
CA GLU A 167 9.07 -7.59 6.57
C GLU A 167 8.75 -8.25 5.24
N LEU A 168 8.46 -7.49 4.18
CA LEU A 168 8.27 -8.02 2.83
C LEU A 168 9.49 -8.84 2.37
N TYR A 169 10.70 -8.32 2.61
CA TYR A 169 11.94 -8.99 2.24
C TYR A 169 12.14 -10.30 3.01
N ALA A 170 11.97 -10.28 4.34
CA ALA A 170 12.15 -11.45 5.18
C ALA A 170 11.12 -12.55 4.85
N VAL A 171 9.84 -12.18 4.69
CA VAL A 171 8.77 -13.14 4.35
C VAL A 171 9.00 -13.73 2.95
N ALA A 172 9.46 -12.94 1.97
CA ALA A 172 9.77 -13.46 0.65
C ALA A 172 10.85 -14.56 0.70
N GLU A 173 11.94 -14.33 1.43
CA GLU A 173 12.99 -15.34 1.61
C GLU A 173 12.48 -16.59 2.35
N GLU A 174 11.67 -16.43 3.40
CA GLU A 174 11.05 -17.56 4.11
C GLU A 174 10.21 -18.43 3.17
N LYS A 175 9.64 -17.84 2.13
CA LYS A 175 8.85 -18.52 1.09
C LYS A 175 9.68 -18.99 -0.11
N GLY A 176 11.00 -18.93 -0.02
CA GLY A 176 11.90 -19.39 -1.08
C GLY A 176 11.95 -18.48 -2.31
N ILE A 177 11.45 -17.25 -2.20
CA ILE A 177 11.58 -16.22 -3.23
C ILE A 177 12.92 -15.50 -2.99
N ASP A 178 13.70 -15.24 -4.04
CA ASP A 178 14.80 -14.27 -3.98
C ASP A 178 14.26 -12.86 -4.22
N PRO A 179 14.11 -12.02 -3.17
CA PRO A 179 13.50 -10.71 -3.30
C PRO A 179 14.43 -9.66 -3.89
N LYS A 180 15.76 -9.89 -3.93
CA LYS A 180 16.75 -8.84 -4.22
C LYS A 180 16.49 -8.16 -5.57
N ASN A 181 16.25 -8.97 -6.60
CA ASN A 181 16.01 -8.46 -7.95
C ASN A 181 14.68 -7.72 -8.08
N ASP A 182 13.65 -8.12 -7.33
CA ASP A 182 12.34 -7.47 -7.39
C ASP A 182 12.34 -6.13 -6.64
N PHE A 183 13.00 -6.08 -5.48
CA PHE A 183 13.25 -4.82 -4.77
C PHE A 183 14.02 -3.83 -5.65
N GLN A 184 15.08 -4.27 -6.33
CA GLN A 184 15.83 -3.39 -7.23
C GLN A 184 14.97 -2.88 -8.39
N LYS A 185 14.19 -3.75 -9.04
CA LYS A 185 13.29 -3.35 -10.14
C LYS A 185 12.28 -2.30 -9.72
N ILE A 186 11.69 -2.44 -8.53
CA ILE A 186 10.73 -1.45 -8.04
C ILE A 186 11.44 -0.18 -7.54
N ALA A 187 12.64 -0.31 -6.96
CA ALA A 187 13.48 0.83 -6.61
C ALA A 187 13.75 1.73 -7.83
N ASP A 188 14.08 1.14 -8.98
CA ASP A 188 14.41 1.87 -10.21
C ASP A 188 13.25 2.74 -10.74
N ILE A 189 12.00 2.41 -10.41
CA ILE A 189 10.80 3.16 -10.80
C ILE A 189 10.19 4.00 -9.66
N SER A 190 10.74 3.87 -8.44
CA SER A 190 10.33 4.61 -7.24
C SER A 190 10.85 6.05 -7.25
N SER A 191 10.36 6.88 -6.33
CA SER A 191 10.81 8.28 -6.23
C SER A 191 12.25 8.38 -5.73
N ASP A 192 13.00 9.30 -6.35
CA ASP A 192 14.32 9.78 -5.89
C ASP A 192 14.19 11.11 -5.11
N GLU A 193 12.98 11.66 -4.99
CA GLU A 193 12.74 12.84 -4.16
C GLU A 193 12.78 12.46 -2.67
N THR A 194 13.27 13.39 -1.84
CA THR A 194 13.16 13.28 -0.39
C THR A 194 11.67 13.25 0.01
N PRO A 195 11.23 12.22 0.75
CA PRO A 195 9.82 12.07 1.11
C PRO A 195 9.45 13.01 2.26
N ALA A 196 8.14 13.20 2.51
CA ALA A 196 7.67 14.08 3.59
C ALA A 196 7.98 13.51 4.98
N GLY A 197 7.84 12.19 5.17
CA GLY A 197 8.02 11.51 6.45
C GLY A 197 9.46 11.11 6.77
N GLY A 198 10.47 11.56 6.01
CA GLY A 198 11.88 11.23 6.27
C GLY A 198 12.89 11.82 5.31
N SER A 199 14.16 11.40 5.44
CA SER A 199 15.29 11.96 4.68
C SER A 199 15.83 11.05 3.57
N THR A 200 15.38 9.79 3.50
CA THR A 200 15.88 8.81 2.53
C THR A 200 14.83 8.59 1.44
N PRO A 201 15.16 8.83 0.16
CA PRO A 201 14.26 8.54 -0.96
C PRO A 201 13.84 7.07 -1.01
N MET A 202 12.59 6.80 -1.42
CA MET A 202 12.06 5.44 -1.50
C MET A 202 12.88 4.53 -2.42
N LYS A 203 13.37 5.08 -3.54
CA LYS A 203 14.31 4.40 -4.44
C LYS A 203 15.52 3.85 -3.68
N LYS A 204 16.18 4.70 -2.89
CA LYS A 204 17.35 4.29 -2.10
C LYS A 204 16.97 3.29 -1.01
N LEU A 205 15.86 3.54 -0.32
CA LEU A 205 15.39 2.68 0.75
C LEU A 205 15.16 1.24 0.28
N MET A 206 14.51 1.06 -0.88
CA MET A 206 14.27 -0.24 -1.48
C MET A 206 15.56 -0.91 -2.00
N ALA A 207 16.45 -0.16 -2.64
CA ALA A 207 17.71 -0.70 -3.15
C ALA A 207 18.60 -1.24 -2.02
N ASP A 208 18.67 -0.51 -0.91
CA ASP A 208 19.62 -0.77 0.18
C ASP A 208 19.06 -1.69 1.28
N ILE A 209 17.75 -2.00 1.29
CA ILE A 209 17.08 -2.72 2.38
C ILE A 209 17.76 -4.03 2.77
N HIS A 210 18.32 -4.74 1.79
CA HIS A 210 19.00 -6.03 1.96
C HIS A 210 20.21 -5.95 2.90
N SER A 211 20.78 -4.75 3.07
CA SER A 211 21.93 -4.47 3.95
C SER A 211 21.53 -3.78 5.26
N SER A 212 20.24 -3.52 5.47
CA SER A 212 19.75 -2.75 6.61
C SER A 212 19.84 -3.53 7.94
N ALA A 213 20.02 -2.80 9.04
CA ALA A 213 20.04 -3.40 10.39
C ALA A 213 18.66 -3.97 10.78
N ILE A 214 17.59 -3.28 10.43
CA ILE A 214 16.21 -3.72 10.71
C ILE A 214 15.89 -5.07 10.07
N LEU A 215 16.41 -5.33 8.85
CA LEU A 215 16.20 -6.61 8.18
C LEU A 215 16.94 -7.73 8.91
N ARG A 216 18.17 -7.47 9.37
CA ARG A 216 18.93 -8.44 10.18
C ARG A 216 18.18 -8.76 11.48
N GLU A 217 17.67 -7.75 12.15
CA GLU A 217 16.87 -7.90 13.37
C GLU A 217 15.61 -8.72 13.12
N GLN A 218 14.81 -8.37 12.10
CA GLN A 218 13.62 -9.13 11.73
C GLN A 218 13.95 -10.60 11.46
N LYS A 219 14.98 -10.88 10.66
CA LYS A 219 15.43 -12.26 10.38
C LYS A 219 15.87 -13.00 11.64
N SER A 220 16.47 -12.33 12.62
CA SER A 220 16.88 -12.97 13.88
C SER A 220 15.72 -13.36 14.78
N GLN A 221 14.61 -12.60 14.75
CA GLN A 221 13.41 -12.88 15.56
C GLN A 221 12.54 -14.02 14.98
N ARG A 222 12.83 -14.44 13.74
CA ARG A 222 12.06 -15.44 12.98
C ARG A 222 12.70 -16.83 12.97
N LYS A 223 13.92 -16.97 13.50
CA LYS A 223 14.62 -18.25 13.70
C LYS A 223 14.20 -18.88 15.01
#